data_AF-A0A939T4B5-F1
#
_entry.id   AF-A0A939T4B5-F1
#
_cell.length_a   1.000
_cell.length_b   1.000
_cell.length_c   1.000
_cell.angle_alpha   90.00
_cell.angle_beta   90.00
_cell.angle_gamma   90.00
#
_symmetry.space_group_name_H-M   'P 1'
#
loop_
_entity.id
_entity.type
_entity.pdbx_description
1 polymer ?
#
loop_
_entity_poly.entity_id
_entity_poly.type
_entity_poly.pdbx_seq_one_letter_code
_entity_poly.pdbx_strand_id
1 'polypeptide(L)'
;MRTFLRARWLKTIPGRIRAAVAAALAVLIVMLVVLSVAIGNARDGVKTIGHDAGPQVVATGSLFFSLSNMDAQVANVLLIGRQHDLGIGYDESLRRYEQRRAEAGQAAVQAAQLAGDDSNMQATVREVIDGLGRYERLVGEAMLLDKQSNHAAGQVPKQVVDTYNQASELMRLELLPKAYNLTLDSGATVRQSYESKRSDVNSGRLWLAITGGLLLAVLILTQLYLAATFRRLVNPALALATAVTFILVAVGIGMLSAQGSHIKKAKEDGFDSILALSRARAISHSAFADEARYLLDPSRADTYEQTYLDKSQSVLFIDPKTQPANLETYYARLPAVLSTYDPARDRGVFLGFFGEEADRVRPGVEMSALVSTLGAYRKVIDDDRRMRALATGGKPDEALKLRMGRDTGAIKDFDDYDTALMRLNEAHQGAFDRAIKDADGGLSGWTVIPVAGAVVIAVLILAGARPRLAEFR
;
A
#
# COMPACT_ATOMS: atom_id res chain seq x y z
N MET A 1 -0.58 58.60 -25.14
CA MET A 1 -1.85 58.81 -25.86
C MET A 1 -2.31 57.54 -26.60
N ARG A 2 -2.61 56.44 -25.87
CA ARG A 2 -3.09 55.15 -26.47
C ARG A 2 -4.20 54.46 -25.66
N THR A 3 -4.67 55.05 -24.56
CA THR A 3 -5.66 54.47 -23.64
C THR A 3 -7.10 54.96 -23.86
N PHE A 4 -7.33 56.02 -24.65
CA PHE A 4 -8.66 56.62 -24.83
C PHE A 4 -9.49 56.06 -26.02
N LEU A 5 -8.89 55.27 -26.92
CA LEU A 5 -9.60 54.73 -28.09
C LEU A 5 -10.34 53.40 -27.84
N ARG A 6 -10.06 52.68 -26.75
CA ARG A 6 -10.71 51.38 -26.45
C ARG A 6 -12.12 51.50 -25.86
N ALA A 7 -12.45 52.59 -25.18
CA ALA A 7 -13.76 52.76 -24.51
C ALA A 7 -14.90 53.21 -25.45
N ARG A 8 -14.59 53.84 -26.59
CA ARG A 8 -15.62 54.39 -27.51
C ARG A 8 -16.31 53.31 -28.34
N TRP A 9 -15.64 52.19 -28.61
CA TRP A 9 -16.19 51.05 -29.37
C TRP A 9 -17.26 50.27 -28.59
N LEU A 10 -17.16 50.19 -27.25
CA LEU A 10 -18.14 49.51 -26.37
C LEU A 10 -19.51 50.23 -26.28
N LYS A 11 -19.60 51.46 -26.79
CA LYS A 11 -20.87 52.20 -26.90
C LYS A 11 -21.71 51.78 -28.11
N THR A 12 -21.13 51.07 -29.07
CA THR A 12 -21.82 50.62 -30.28
C THR A 12 -22.29 49.17 -30.14
N ILE A 13 -23.45 48.83 -30.72
CA ILE A 13 -24.01 47.46 -30.69
C ILE A 13 -23.00 46.42 -31.24
N PRO A 14 -22.29 46.67 -32.37
CA PRO A 14 -21.28 45.73 -32.88
C PRO A 14 -20.08 45.57 -31.94
N GLY A 15 -19.65 46.64 -31.27
CA GLY A 15 -18.54 46.59 -30.33
C GLY A 15 -18.85 45.77 -29.08
N ARG A 16 -20.08 45.83 -28.58
CA ARG A 16 -20.55 45.00 -27.45
C ARG A 16 -20.58 43.51 -27.81
N ILE A 17 -21.06 43.17 -29.01
CA ILE A 17 -21.09 41.78 -29.50
C ILE A 17 -19.66 41.24 -29.66
N ARG A 18 -18.74 42.02 -30.26
CA ARG A 18 -17.32 41.61 -30.38
C ARG A 18 -16.64 41.43 -29.03
N ALA A 19 -16.92 42.31 -28.07
CA ALA A 19 -16.38 42.19 -26.72
C ALA A 19 -16.89 40.94 -25.99
N ALA A 20 -18.19 40.62 -26.11
CA ALA A 20 -18.78 39.41 -25.54
C ALA A 20 -18.19 38.12 -26.15
N VAL A 21 -18.00 38.09 -27.47
CA VAL A 21 -17.33 36.97 -28.15
C VAL A 21 -15.88 36.82 -27.70
N ALA A 22 -15.12 37.91 -27.64
CA ALA A 22 -13.73 37.89 -27.17
C ALA A 22 -13.63 37.42 -25.71
N ALA A 23 -14.53 37.88 -24.84
CA ALA A 23 -14.61 37.43 -23.46
C ALA A 23 -14.95 35.94 -23.36
N ALA A 24 -15.93 35.45 -24.12
CA ALA A 24 -16.30 34.04 -24.12
C ALA A 24 -15.13 33.14 -24.59
N LEU A 25 -14.42 33.54 -25.66
CA LEU A 25 -13.24 32.82 -26.13
C LEU A 25 -12.08 32.86 -25.12
N ALA A 26 -11.86 34.00 -24.46
CA ALA A 26 -10.83 34.11 -23.42
C ALA A 26 -11.13 33.20 -22.22
N VAL A 27 -12.39 33.19 -21.73
CA VAL A 27 -12.81 32.31 -20.64
C VAL A 27 -12.73 30.85 -21.06
N LEU A 28 -13.08 30.51 -22.30
CA LEU A 28 -12.95 29.16 -22.84
C LEU A 28 -11.49 28.67 -22.86
N ILE A 29 -10.54 29.53 -23.23
CA ILE A 29 -9.10 29.21 -23.18
C ILE A 29 -8.67 28.98 -21.73
N VAL A 30 -9.08 29.84 -20.80
CA VAL A 30 -8.76 29.66 -19.36
C VAL A 30 -9.33 28.36 -18.83
N MET A 31 -10.59 28.05 -19.15
CA MET A 31 -11.23 26.78 -18.77
C MET A 31 -10.47 25.57 -19.33
N LEU A 32 -10.04 25.63 -20.60
CA LEU A 32 -9.25 24.55 -21.23
C LEU A 32 -7.91 24.34 -20.52
N VAL A 33 -7.21 25.42 -20.15
CA VAL A 33 -5.95 25.35 -19.40
C VAL A 33 -6.19 24.72 -18.02
N VAL A 34 -7.19 25.19 -17.28
CA VAL A 34 -7.56 24.63 -15.96
C VAL A 34 -7.86 23.14 -16.06
N LEU A 35 -8.67 22.75 -17.04
CA LEU A 35 -9.04 21.35 -17.26
C LEU A 35 -7.79 20.51 -17.61
N SER A 36 -6.91 21.02 -18.47
CA SER A 36 -5.67 20.33 -18.86
C SER A 36 -4.71 20.12 -17.68
N VAL A 37 -4.54 21.13 -16.83
CA VAL A 37 -3.73 21.04 -15.60
C VAL A 37 -4.35 20.05 -14.62
N ALA A 38 -5.67 20.09 -14.42
CA ALA A 38 -6.36 19.17 -13.52
C ALA A 38 -6.21 17.70 -13.98
N ILE A 39 -6.32 17.44 -15.29
CA ILE A 39 -6.10 16.11 -15.88
C ILE A 39 -4.64 15.68 -15.74
N GLY A 40 -3.69 16.59 -15.97
CA GLY A 40 -2.26 16.33 -15.79
C GLY A 40 -1.95 15.91 -14.36
N ASN A 41 -2.43 16.67 -13.38
CA ASN A 41 -2.25 16.37 -11.96
C ASN A 41 -2.89 15.02 -11.58
N ALA A 42 -4.06 14.68 -12.14
CA ALA A 42 -4.69 13.39 -11.93
C ALA A 42 -3.84 12.24 -12.50
N ARG A 43 -3.31 12.38 -13.73
CA ARG A 43 -2.41 11.39 -14.35
C ARG A 43 -1.13 11.19 -13.55
N ASP A 44 -0.52 12.28 -13.14
CA ASP A 44 0.69 12.23 -12.32
C ASP A 44 0.41 11.53 -10.99
N GLY A 45 -0.75 11.80 -10.38
CA GLY A 45 -1.16 11.11 -9.15
C GLY A 45 -1.32 9.61 -9.31
N VAL A 46 -1.99 9.16 -10.39
CA VAL A 46 -2.15 7.72 -10.69
C VAL A 46 -0.81 7.08 -10.98
N LYS A 47 0.06 7.74 -11.75
CA LYS A 47 1.40 7.23 -12.07
C LYS A 47 2.27 7.08 -10.84
N THR A 48 2.37 8.12 -10.00
CA THR A 48 3.21 8.09 -8.80
C THR A 48 2.73 7.04 -7.81
N ILE A 49 1.42 6.90 -7.58
CA ILE A 49 0.88 5.92 -6.63
C ILE A 49 0.95 4.49 -7.21
N GLY A 50 0.55 4.31 -8.47
CA GLY A 50 0.42 2.99 -9.09
C GLY A 50 1.73 2.39 -9.58
N HIS A 51 2.63 3.19 -10.15
CA HIS A 51 3.83 2.70 -10.84
C HIS A 51 5.14 2.96 -10.11
N ASP A 52 5.22 4.02 -9.30
CA ASP A 52 6.46 4.36 -8.61
C ASP A 52 6.42 3.82 -7.17
N ALA A 53 5.43 4.25 -6.38
CA ALA A 53 5.42 4.03 -4.95
C ALA A 53 4.89 2.65 -4.52
N GLY A 54 3.94 2.08 -5.27
CA GLY A 54 3.42 0.72 -5.04
C GLY A 54 4.53 -0.35 -5.10
N PRO A 55 5.27 -0.48 -6.23
CA PRO A 55 6.38 -1.42 -6.35
C PRO A 55 7.49 -1.22 -5.31
N GLN A 56 7.77 0.03 -4.92
CA GLN A 56 8.76 0.36 -3.90
C GLN A 56 8.43 -0.28 -2.55
N VAL A 57 7.16 -0.16 -2.10
CA VAL A 57 6.72 -0.77 -0.84
C VAL A 57 6.75 -2.30 -0.88
N VAL A 58 6.38 -2.89 -2.02
CA VAL A 58 6.49 -4.35 -2.21
C VAL A 58 7.95 -4.81 -2.10
N ALA A 59 8.88 -4.08 -2.71
CA ALA A 59 10.31 -4.40 -2.67
C ALA A 59 10.88 -4.26 -1.24
N THR A 60 10.61 -3.14 -0.55
CA THR A 60 11.11 -2.93 0.82
C THR A 60 10.46 -3.89 1.83
N GLY A 61 9.18 -4.20 1.66
CA GLY A 61 8.48 -5.20 2.45
C GLY A 61 9.04 -6.60 2.23
N SER A 62 9.35 -6.95 0.99
CA SER A 62 10.01 -8.22 0.63
C SER A 62 11.41 -8.32 1.23
N LEU A 63 12.17 -7.22 1.29
CA LEU A 63 13.47 -7.17 1.95
C LEU A 63 13.33 -7.46 3.45
N PHE A 64 12.44 -6.75 4.14
CA PHE A 64 12.19 -6.96 5.58
C PHE A 64 11.75 -8.40 5.87
N PHE A 65 10.82 -8.94 5.07
CA PHE A 65 10.38 -10.33 5.15
C PHE A 65 11.51 -11.33 4.94
N SER A 66 12.26 -11.19 3.84
CA SER A 66 13.29 -12.16 3.45
C SER A 66 14.41 -12.22 4.48
N LEU A 67 14.83 -11.07 5.02
CA LEU A 67 15.80 -10.99 6.11
C LEU A 67 15.30 -11.70 7.39
N SER A 68 14.04 -11.44 7.78
CA SER A 68 13.47 -12.07 8.99
C SER A 68 13.32 -13.58 8.83
N ASN A 69 12.89 -14.05 7.67
CA ASN A 69 12.72 -15.47 7.40
C ASN A 69 14.07 -16.18 7.27
N MET A 70 15.04 -15.54 6.59
CA MET A 70 16.40 -16.06 6.49
C MET A 70 16.98 -16.38 7.88
N ASP A 71 16.87 -15.46 8.86
CA ASP A 71 17.35 -15.71 10.22
C ASP A 71 16.55 -16.78 10.98
N ALA A 72 15.26 -16.92 10.68
CA ALA A 72 14.42 -17.98 11.22
C ALA A 72 14.91 -19.37 10.77
N GLN A 73 15.31 -19.51 9.50
CA GLN A 73 15.77 -20.79 8.96
C GLN A 73 17.10 -21.23 9.59
N VAL A 74 17.98 -20.29 9.97
CA VAL A 74 19.24 -20.63 10.65
C VAL A 74 18.97 -21.32 11.98
N ALA A 75 18.05 -20.80 12.80
CA ALA A 75 17.69 -21.44 14.07
C ALA A 75 17.14 -22.87 13.85
N ASN A 76 16.33 -23.08 12.80
CA ASN A 76 15.84 -24.42 12.45
C ASN A 76 17.00 -25.36 12.05
N VAL A 77 17.96 -24.89 11.25
CA VAL A 77 19.13 -25.69 10.83
C VAL A 77 19.95 -26.14 12.05
N LEU A 78 20.25 -25.23 12.96
CA LEU A 78 21.05 -25.51 14.16
C LEU A 78 20.32 -26.43 15.15
N LEU A 79 18.98 -26.43 15.18
CA LEU A 79 18.21 -27.34 16.05
C LEU A 79 18.30 -28.82 15.63
N ILE A 80 18.53 -29.10 14.36
CA ILE A 80 18.48 -30.47 13.79
C ILE A 80 19.65 -31.33 14.28
N GLY A 81 20.85 -30.74 14.42
CA GLY A 81 22.08 -31.45 14.75
C GLY A 81 22.26 -32.69 13.86
N ARG A 82 22.66 -33.83 14.47
CA ARG A 82 22.91 -35.09 13.74
C ARG A 82 21.67 -35.83 13.23
N GLN A 83 20.44 -35.41 13.58
CA GLN A 83 19.21 -36.07 13.15
C GLN A 83 18.68 -35.47 11.85
N HIS A 84 19.38 -35.70 10.73
CA HIS A 84 19.09 -35.01 9.47
C HIS A 84 17.68 -35.25 8.89
N ASP A 85 16.97 -36.27 9.38
CA ASP A 85 15.59 -36.62 9.05
C ASP A 85 14.54 -35.97 9.97
N LEU A 86 14.96 -35.22 10.99
CA LEU A 86 14.06 -34.52 11.89
C LEU A 86 13.24 -33.48 11.13
N GLY A 87 11.92 -33.65 11.16
CA GLY A 87 11.00 -32.66 10.62
C GLY A 87 11.04 -32.56 9.10
N ILE A 88 11.27 -31.36 8.58
CA ILE A 88 11.49 -31.16 7.13
C ILE A 88 12.88 -31.62 6.67
N GLY A 89 13.79 -31.90 7.59
CA GLY A 89 15.15 -32.37 7.37
C GLY A 89 16.19 -31.26 7.21
N TYR A 90 17.47 -31.62 7.40
CA TYR A 90 18.60 -30.69 7.32
C TYR A 90 18.71 -30.03 5.93
N ASP A 91 18.67 -30.83 4.87
CA ASP A 91 18.85 -30.36 3.50
C ASP A 91 17.72 -29.43 3.03
N GLU A 92 16.47 -29.70 3.43
CA GLU A 92 15.34 -28.80 3.14
C GLU A 92 15.47 -27.49 3.93
N SER A 93 15.83 -27.56 5.20
CA SER A 93 16.01 -26.37 6.04
C SER A 93 17.12 -25.47 5.49
N LEU A 94 18.23 -26.08 5.06
CA LEU A 94 19.32 -25.37 4.39
C LEU A 94 18.89 -24.81 3.03
N ARG A 95 18.14 -25.57 2.22
CA ARG A 95 17.56 -25.05 0.97
C ARG A 95 16.65 -23.84 1.19
N ARG A 96 15.80 -23.87 2.22
CA ARG A 96 14.95 -22.73 2.60
C ARG A 96 15.81 -21.51 2.99
N TYR A 97 16.86 -21.71 3.79
CA TYR A 97 17.82 -20.63 4.12
C TYR A 97 18.46 -20.02 2.86
N GLU A 98 19.03 -20.85 1.99
CA GLU A 98 19.70 -20.41 0.76
C GLU A 98 18.76 -19.66 -0.19
N GLN A 99 17.51 -20.13 -0.31
CA GLN A 99 16.47 -19.44 -1.08
C GLN A 99 16.18 -18.05 -0.49
N ARG A 100 15.96 -17.95 0.82
CA ARG A 100 15.68 -16.65 1.47
C ARG A 100 16.87 -15.70 1.42
N ARG A 101 18.10 -16.22 1.46
CA ARG A 101 19.33 -15.43 1.25
C ARG A 101 19.35 -14.80 -0.14
N ALA A 102 19.05 -15.59 -1.17
CA ALA A 102 18.98 -15.09 -2.55
C ALA A 102 17.86 -14.05 -2.73
N GLU A 103 16.68 -14.30 -2.16
CA GLU A 103 15.55 -13.36 -2.18
C GLU A 103 15.86 -12.05 -1.44
N ALA A 104 16.53 -12.11 -0.28
CA ALA A 104 16.96 -10.92 0.45
C ALA A 104 17.95 -10.08 -0.36
N GLY A 105 18.93 -10.72 -1.03
CA GLY A 105 19.85 -10.04 -1.93
C GLY A 105 19.15 -9.36 -3.12
N GLN A 106 18.20 -10.06 -3.77
CA GLN A 106 17.41 -9.50 -4.86
C GLN A 106 16.53 -8.33 -4.39
N ALA A 107 15.85 -8.47 -3.26
CA ALA A 107 15.01 -7.42 -2.69
C ALA A 107 15.84 -6.19 -2.29
N ALA A 108 17.06 -6.37 -1.78
CA ALA A 108 17.97 -5.27 -1.47
C ALA A 108 18.40 -4.51 -2.73
N VAL A 109 18.76 -5.22 -3.80
CA VAL A 109 19.10 -4.59 -5.09
C VAL A 109 17.89 -3.86 -5.68
N GLN A 110 16.71 -4.46 -5.64
CA GLN A 110 15.48 -3.85 -6.13
C GLN A 110 15.12 -2.59 -5.32
N ALA A 111 15.25 -2.64 -3.99
CA ALA A 111 15.06 -1.48 -3.13
C ALA A 111 16.07 -0.36 -3.44
N ALA A 112 17.33 -0.71 -3.73
CA ALA A 112 18.35 0.26 -4.15
C ALA A 112 17.99 0.94 -5.48
N GLN A 113 17.47 0.19 -6.45
CA GLN A 113 17.04 0.72 -7.75
C GLN A 113 15.82 1.63 -7.61
N LEU A 114 14.85 1.23 -6.78
CA LEU A 114 13.62 1.99 -6.55
C LEU A 114 13.81 3.20 -5.62
N ALA A 115 14.91 3.25 -4.86
CA ALA A 115 15.27 4.44 -4.08
C ALA A 115 15.50 5.68 -4.97
N GLY A 116 15.78 5.50 -6.27
CA GLY A 116 15.93 6.61 -7.21
C GLY A 116 17.00 7.61 -6.74
N ASP A 117 16.64 8.88 -6.62
CA ASP A 117 17.52 9.97 -6.18
C ASP A 117 17.48 10.23 -4.66
N ASP A 118 16.78 9.40 -3.87
CA ASP A 118 16.71 9.56 -2.42
C ASP A 118 18.02 9.11 -1.76
N SER A 119 18.87 10.08 -1.38
CA SER A 119 20.16 9.83 -0.75
C SER A 119 20.07 9.08 0.58
N ASN A 120 19.01 9.32 1.36
CA ASN A 120 18.82 8.69 2.67
C ASN A 120 18.42 7.22 2.50
N MET A 121 17.49 6.97 1.57
CA MET A 121 17.05 5.62 1.25
C MET A 121 18.20 4.80 0.67
N GLN A 122 18.97 5.38 -0.27
CA GLN A 122 20.17 4.74 -0.82
C GLN A 122 21.21 4.41 0.25
N ALA A 123 21.45 5.32 1.21
CA ALA A 123 22.39 5.09 2.30
C ALA A 123 21.91 3.94 3.21
N THR A 124 20.63 3.92 3.55
CA THR A 124 20.04 2.87 4.39
C THR A 124 20.08 1.51 3.69
N VAL A 125 19.79 1.43 2.39
CA VAL A 125 19.91 0.17 1.63
C VAL A 125 21.36 -0.32 1.59
N ARG A 126 22.34 0.58 1.38
CA ARG A 126 23.77 0.23 1.44
C ARG A 126 24.16 -0.37 2.80
N GLU A 127 23.73 0.25 3.89
CA GLU A 127 23.99 -0.26 5.25
C GLU A 127 23.36 -1.64 5.49
N VAL A 128 22.17 -1.90 4.94
CA VAL A 128 21.53 -3.22 5.00
C VAL A 128 22.34 -4.27 4.22
N ILE A 129 22.83 -3.94 3.02
CA ILE A 129 23.67 -4.84 2.21
C ILE A 129 25.00 -5.15 2.92
N ASP A 130 25.66 -4.14 3.47
CA ASP A 130 26.92 -4.32 4.20
C ASP A 130 26.72 -5.15 5.48
N GLY A 131 25.64 -4.90 6.22
CA GLY A 131 25.28 -5.69 7.38
C GLY A 131 24.88 -7.13 7.02
N LEU A 132 24.24 -7.37 5.87
CA LEU A 132 23.92 -8.70 5.39
C LEU A 132 25.19 -9.53 5.16
N GLY A 133 26.23 -8.96 4.55
CA GLY A 133 27.51 -9.66 4.40
C GLY A 133 28.18 -10.02 5.75
N ARG A 134 28.09 -9.13 6.75
CA ARG A 134 28.58 -9.42 8.11
C ARG A 134 27.76 -10.53 8.79
N TYR A 135 26.45 -10.53 8.58
CA TYR A 135 25.52 -11.54 9.09
C TYR A 135 25.81 -12.91 8.49
N GLU A 136 25.90 -13.01 7.16
CA GLU A 136 26.17 -14.27 6.45
C GLU A 136 27.50 -14.90 6.88
N ARG A 137 28.52 -14.08 7.15
CA ARG A 137 29.80 -14.56 7.70
C ARG A 137 29.62 -15.24 9.07
N LEU A 138 28.89 -14.62 10.00
CA LEU A 138 28.66 -15.17 11.34
C LEU A 138 27.79 -16.44 11.30
N VAL A 139 26.77 -16.46 10.43
CA VAL A 139 25.95 -17.66 10.22
C VAL A 139 26.78 -18.81 9.64
N GLY A 140 27.62 -18.53 8.65
CA GLY A 140 28.52 -19.54 8.09
C GLY A 140 29.49 -20.10 9.12
N GLU A 141 30.01 -19.25 10.02
CA GLU A 141 30.83 -19.66 11.15
C GLU A 141 30.06 -20.54 12.15
N ALA A 142 28.84 -20.15 12.52
CA ALA A 142 27.98 -20.94 13.40
C ALA A 142 27.66 -22.31 12.80
N MET A 143 27.27 -22.37 11.51
CA MET A 143 26.98 -23.63 10.81
C MET A 143 28.23 -24.53 10.67
N LEU A 144 29.42 -23.95 10.53
CA LEU A 144 30.67 -24.72 10.50
C LEU A 144 30.96 -25.35 11.86
N LEU A 145 30.83 -24.57 12.94
CA LEU A 145 31.01 -25.06 14.31
C LEU A 145 29.98 -26.14 14.66
N ASP A 146 28.72 -25.94 14.24
CA ASP A 146 27.62 -26.88 14.39
C ASP A 146 27.97 -28.24 13.77
N LYS A 147 28.39 -28.21 12.50
CA LYS A 147 28.82 -29.40 11.74
C LYS A 147 30.00 -30.13 12.39
N GLN A 148 30.94 -29.40 12.98
CA GLN A 148 32.11 -30.00 13.65
C GLN A 148 31.75 -30.67 14.99
N SER A 149 30.66 -30.23 15.63
CA SER A 149 30.31 -30.67 16.98
C SER A 149 29.53 -32.00 17.05
N ASN A 150 28.85 -32.40 15.97
CA ASN A 150 28.06 -33.64 15.88
C ASN A 150 27.09 -33.84 17.07
N HIS A 151 26.39 -32.78 17.48
CA HIS A 151 25.51 -32.79 18.63
C HIS A 151 24.16 -33.47 18.35
N ALA A 152 23.48 -33.90 19.42
CA ALA A 152 22.10 -34.38 19.32
C ALA A 152 21.14 -33.21 19.06
N ALA A 153 20.01 -33.48 18.40
CA ALA A 153 19.01 -32.45 18.11
C ALA A 153 18.56 -31.73 19.39
N GLY A 154 18.40 -30.41 19.32
CA GLY A 154 18.08 -29.54 20.48
C GLY A 154 19.19 -29.37 21.52
N GLN A 155 20.32 -30.09 21.42
CA GLN A 155 21.46 -29.96 22.35
C GLN A 155 22.62 -29.19 21.71
N VAL A 156 22.34 -27.95 21.30
CA VAL A 156 23.30 -27.14 20.55
C VAL A 156 24.47 -26.72 21.46
N PRO A 157 25.74 -26.91 21.06
CA PRO A 157 26.88 -26.51 21.86
C PRO A 157 26.90 -25.00 22.10
N LYS A 158 27.34 -24.59 23.30
CA LYS A 158 27.38 -23.17 23.69
C LYS A 158 28.12 -22.29 22.69
N GLN A 159 29.23 -22.75 22.11
CA GLN A 159 30.00 -21.96 21.13
C GLN A 159 29.18 -21.68 19.85
N VAL A 160 28.37 -22.65 19.39
CA VAL A 160 27.50 -22.49 18.22
C VAL A 160 26.39 -21.47 18.53
N VAL A 161 25.77 -21.62 19.71
CA VAL A 161 24.73 -20.70 20.19
C VAL A 161 25.28 -19.28 20.34
N ASP A 162 26.45 -19.09 20.94
CA ASP A 162 27.07 -17.79 21.15
C ASP A 162 27.41 -17.10 19.82
N THR A 163 27.92 -17.83 18.82
CA THR A 163 28.18 -17.28 17.47
C THR A 163 26.88 -16.94 16.73
N TYR A 164 25.86 -17.81 16.80
CA TYR A 164 24.55 -17.52 16.22
C TYR A 164 23.88 -16.31 16.90
N ASN A 165 24.04 -16.16 18.21
CA ASN A 165 23.49 -15.04 18.96
C ASN A 165 24.06 -13.70 18.46
N GLN A 166 25.36 -13.63 18.15
CA GLN A 166 25.97 -12.45 17.52
C GLN A 166 25.36 -12.14 16.14
N ALA A 167 25.10 -13.17 15.32
CA ALA A 167 24.44 -13.01 14.04
C ALA A 167 23.00 -12.51 14.20
N SER A 168 22.23 -13.12 15.09
CA SER A 168 20.83 -12.77 15.31
C SER A 168 20.67 -11.40 15.96
N GLU A 169 21.61 -10.96 16.81
CA GLU A 169 21.66 -9.58 17.33
C GLU A 169 21.91 -8.56 16.21
N LEU A 170 22.86 -8.83 15.30
CA LEU A 170 23.07 -7.98 14.11
C LEU A 170 21.79 -7.90 13.26
N MET A 171 21.10 -9.03 13.06
CA MET A 171 19.84 -9.06 12.33
C MET A 171 18.74 -8.24 13.03
N ARG A 172 18.53 -8.48 14.33
CA ARG A 172 17.45 -7.86 15.12
C ARG A 172 17.66 -6.39 15.43
N LEU A 173 18.90 -5.99 15.71
CA LEU A 173 19.21 -4.65 16.22
C LEU A 173 19.67 -3.68 15.12
N GLU A 174 20.22 -4.18 14.01
CA GLU A 174 20.66 -3.32 12.91
C GLU A 174 19.84 -3.52 11.63
N LEU A 175 19.77 -4.74 11.10
CA LEU A 175 19.23 -4.99 9.75
C LEU A 175 17.72 -4.84 9.67
N LEU A 176 16.98 -5.54 10.53
CA LEU A 176 15.52 -5.55 10.53
C LEU A 176 14.93 -4.15 10.80
N PRO A 177 15.42 -3.36 11.78
CA PRO A 177 14.95 -1.99 11.97
C PRO A 177 15.17 -1.10 10.75
N LYS A 178 16.33 -1.21 10.07
CA LYS A 178 16.61 -0.44 8.85
C LYS A 178 15.69 -0.86 7.70
N ALA A 179 15.51 -2.15 7.46
CA ALA A 179 14.58 -2.65 6.44
C ALA A 179 13.13 -2.27 6.73
N TYR A 180 12.74 -2.26 8.01
CA TYR A 180 11.43 -1.78 8.44
C TYR A 180 11.25 -0.28 8.21
N ASN A 181 12.26 0.54 8.51
CA ASN A 181 12.25 1.98 8.25
C ASN A 181 12.15 2.29 6.75
N LEU A 182 12.88 1.57 5.89
CA LEU A 182 12.72 1.69 4.43
C LEU A 182 11.26 1.49 3.99
N THR A 183 10.57 0.54 4.62
CA THR A 183 9.16 0.24 4.35
C THR A 183 8.22 1.34 4.90
N LEU A 184 8.55 1.91 6.06
CA LEU A 184 7.82 3.04 6.64
C LEU A 184 7.99 4.33 5.82
N ASP A 185 9.21 4.65 5.44
CA ASP A 185 9.54 5.86 4.67
C ASP A 185 8.89 5.82 3.29
N SER A 186 8.93 4.67 2.62
CA SER A 186 8.20 4.45 1.37
C SER A 186 6.68 4.67 1.56
N GLY A 187 6.13 4.20 2.68
CA GLY A 187 4.72 4.45 3.04
C GLY A 187 4.39 5.91 3.34
N ALA A 188 5.30 6.64 3.99
CA ALA A 188 5.15 8.07 4.24
C ALA A 188 5.14 8.88 2.94
N THR A 189 6.04 8.55 2.01
CA THR A 189 6.09 9.15 0.67
C THR A 189 4.80 8.93 -0.11
N VAL A 190 4.21 7.72 -0.04
CA VAL A 190 2.90 7.42 -0.67
C VAL A 190 1.81 8.27 -0.04
N ARG A 191 1.77 8.37 1.29
CA ARG A 191 0.76 9.16 2.00
C ARG A 191 0.86 10.64 1.66
N GLN A 192 2.06 11.21 1.63
CA GLN A 192 2.29 12.60 1.25
C GLN A 192 1.89 12.85 -0.22
N SER A 193 2.27 11.95 -1.12
CA SER A 193 1.89 12.02 -2.54
C SER A 193 0.37 11.96 -2.71
N TYR A 194 -0.32 11.08 -1.97
CA TYR A 194 -1.77 11.00 -1.95
C TYR A 194 -2.42 12.31 -1.49
N GLU A 195 -2.04 12.85 -0.33
CA GLU A 195 -2.65 14.07 0.22
C GLU A 195 -2.44 15.27 -0.71
N SER A 196 -1.22 15.43 -1.26
CA SER A 196 -0.93 16.48 -2.25
C SER A 196 -1.77 16.34 -3.50
N LYS A 197 -1.79 15.14 -4.11
CA LYS A 197 -2.48 14.91 -5.39
C LYS A 197 -4.00 14.97 -5.24
N ARG A 198 -4.54 14.56 -4.08
CA ARG A 198 -5.96 14.73 -3.75
C ARG A 198 -6.35 16.21 -3.64
N SER A 199 -5.50 17.03 -3.01
CA SER A 199 -5.71 18.49 -2.95
C SER A 199 -5.70 19.11 -4.35
N ASP A 200 -4.78 18.68 -5.22
CA ASP A 200 -4.69 19.15 -6.60
C ASP A 200 -5.93 18.79 -7.42
N VAL A 201 -6.43 17.55 -7.29
CA VAL A 201 -7.66 17.10 -7.96
C VAL A 201 -8.87 17.90 -7.46
N ASN A 202 -9.00 18.10 -6.14
CA ASN A 202 -10.11 18.89 -5.57
C ASN A 202 -10.06 20.36 -6.01
N SER A 203 -8.86 20.96 -6.02
CA SER A 203 -8.64 22.32 -6.50
C SER A 203 -8.97 22.45 -7.98
N GLY A 204 -8.57 21.47 -8.81
CA GLY A 204 -8.92 21.41 -10.21
C GLY A 204 -10.44 21.36 -10.45
N ARG A 205 -11.17 20.63 -9.62
CA ARG A 205 -12.64 20.56 -9.67
C ARG A 205 -13.30 21.90 -9.35
N LEU A 206 -12.83 22.58 -8.30
CA LEU A 206 -13.33 23.89 -7.92
C LEU A 206 -13.09 24.92 -9.03
N TRP A 207 -11.86 24.98 -9.55
CA TRP A 207 -11.51 25.90 -10.64
C TRP A 207 -12.25 25.58 -11.94
N LEU A 208 -12.47 24.31 -12.26
CA LEU A 208 -13.29 23.91 -13.41
C LEU A 208 -14.75 24.34 -13.24
N ALA A 209 -15.32 24.20 -12.05
CA ALA A 209 -16.68 24.65 -11.76
C ALA A 209 -16.79 26.18 -11.87
N ILE A 210 -15.81 26.93 -11.36
CA ILE A 210 -15.77 28.40 -11.43
C ILE A 210 -15.63 28.87 -12.88
N THR A 211 -14.64 28.36 -13.63
CA THR A 211 -14.37 28.78 -15.01
C THR A 211 -15.47 28.33 -15.98
N GLY A 212 -15.98 27.11 -15.81
CA GLY A 212 -17.13 26.60 -16.54
C GLY A 212 -18.41 27.38 -16.24
N GLY A 213 -18.68 27.67 -14.97
CA GLY A 213 -19.81 28.51 -14.55
C GLY A 213 -19.72 29.93 -15.10
N LEU A 214 -18.51 30.52 -15.12
CA LEU A 214 -18.26 31.82 -15.73
C LEU A 214 -18.51 31.80 -17.24
N LEU A 215 -18.06 30.76 -17.95
CA LEU A 215 -18.30 30.61 -19.39
C LEU A 215 -19.81 30.50 -19.68
N LEU A 216 -20.52 29.65 -18.92
CA LEU A 216 -21.97 29.51 -19.03
C LEU A 216 -22.69 30.84 -18.77
N ALA A 217 -22.28 31.59 -17.73
CA ALA A 217 -22.85 32.91 -17.44
C ALA A 217 -22.63 33.89 -18.60
N VAL A 218 -21.42 33.94 -19.17
CA VAL A 218 -21.11 34.80 -20.33
C VAL A 218 -21.98 34.42 -21.55
N LEU A 219 -22.13 33.13 -21.83
CA LEU A 219 -22.97 32.64 -22.94
C LEU A 219 -24.45 32.99 -22.73
N ILE A 220 -25.00 32.71 -21.54
CA ILE A 220 -26.40 32.99 -21.19
C ILE A 220 -26.68 34.50 -21.23
N LEU A 221 -25.82 35.33 -20.60
CA LEU A 221 -25.98 36.79 -20.63
C LEU A 221 -25.93 37.33 -22.07
N THR A 222 -25.07 36.76 -22.92
CA THR A 222 -25.01 37.12 -24.35
C THR A 222 -26.31 36.74 -25.08
N GLN A 223 -26.87 35.56 -24.80
CA GLN A 223 -28.16 35.13 -25.36
C GLN A 223 -29.31 36.03 -24.91
N LEU A 224 -29.38 36.37 -23.61
CA LEU A 224 -30.39 37.27 -23.06
C LEU A 224 -30.29 38.69 -23.66
N TYR A 225 -29.07 39.22 -23.80
CA TYR A 225 -28.83 40.52 -24.43
C TYR A 225 -29.30 40.54 -25.88
N LEU A 226 -28.99 39.49 -26.65
CA LEU A 226 -29.43 39.37 -28.04
C LEU A 226 -30.94 39.18 -28.15
N ALA A 227 -31.57 38.39 -27.28
CA ALA A 227 -33.02 38.18 -27.27
C ALA A 227 -33.77 39.47 -26.95
N ALA A 228 -33.32 40.22 -25.93
CA ALA A 228 -33.91 41.50 -25.54
C ALA A 228 -33.76 42.58 -26.64
N THR A 229 -32.61 42.62 -27.31
CA THR A 229 -32.31 43.65 -28.32
C THR A 229 -32.95 43.35 -29.69
N PHE A 230 -32.99 42.08 -30.11
CA PHE A 230 -33.40 41.67 -31.47
C PHE A 230 -34.73 40.91 -31.54
N ARG A 231 -35.46 40.76 -30.41
CA ARG A 231 -36.79 40.11 -30.31
C ARG A 231 -36.89 38.69 -30.91
N ARG A 232 -35.76 37.99 -31.06
CA ARG A 232 -35.70 36.60 -31.58
C ARG A 232 -35.29 35.67 -30.44
N LEU A 233 -36.13 34.69 -30.14
CA LEU A 233 -36.11 33.98 -28.85
C LEU A 233 -34.86 33.09 -28.62
N VAL A 234 -34.26 32.48 -29.66
CA VAL A 234 -33.09 31.59 -29.47
C VAL A 234 -32.12 31.67 -30.66
N ASN A 235 -30.83 31.90 -30.39
CA ASN A 235 -29.76 31.67 -31.34
C ASN A 235 -29.30 30.20 -31.21
N PRO A 236 -29.63 29.31 -32.17
CA PRO A 236 -29.40 27.87 -32.02
C PRO A 236 -27.91 27.52 -31.87
N ALA A 237 -27.00 28.27 -32.50
CA ALA A 237 -25.56 28.04 -32.37
C ALA A 237 -25.06 28.35 -30.95
N LEU A 238 -25.50 29.47 -30.36
CA LEU A 238 -25.15 29.80 -28.97
C LEU A 238 -25.82 28.86 -27.96
N ALA A 239 -27.05 28.41 -28.23
CA ALA A 239 -27.72 27.43 -27.38
C ALA A 239 -26.98 26.09 -27.38
N LEU A 240 -26.52 25.64 -28.55
CA LEU A 240 -25.69 24.46 -28.68
C LEU A 240 -24.33 24.65 -27.99
N ALA A 241 -23.70 25.83 -28.10
CA ALA A 241 -22.46 26.14 -27.38
C ALA A 241 -22.64 26.04 -25.85
N THR A 242 -23.75 26.56 -25.31
CA THR A 242 -24.09 26.46 -23.89
C THR A 242 -24.30 25.00 -23.47
N ALA A 243 -25.04 24.22 -24.27
CA ALA A 243 -25.28 22.80 -23.99
C ALA A 243 -23.98 21.97 -24.00
N VAL A 244 -23.13 22.15 -25.03
CA VAL A 244 -21.83 21.45 -25.13
C VAL A 244 -20.91 21.87 -23.99
N THR A 245 -20.88 23.16 -23.62
CA THR A 245 -20.11 23.64 -22.47
C THR A 245 -20.58 22.99 -21.18
N PHE A 246 -21.90 22.95 -20.93
CA PHE A 246 -22.48 22.32 -19.75
C PHE A 246 -22.12 20.84 -19.66
N ILE A 247 -22.26 20.11 -20.77
CA ILE A 247 -21.89 18.68 -20.84
C ILE A 247 -20.39 18.51 -20.54
N LEU A 248 -19.52 19.31 -21.16
CA LEU A 248 -18.07 19.22 -20.93
C LEU A 248 -17.69 19.48 -19.46
N VAL A 249 -18.32 20.49 -18.83
CA VAL A 249 -18.12 20.79 -17.40
C VAL A 249 -18.63 19.64 -16.54
N ALA A 250 -19.85 19.15 -16.77
CA ALA A 250 -20.44 18.08 -15.99
C ALA A 250 -19.63 16.77 -16.09
N VAL A 251 -19.25 16.39 -17.31
CA VAL A 251 -18.43 15.20 -17.57
C VAL A 251 -17.02 15.36 -16.99
N GLY A 252 -16.42 16.56 -17.06
CA GLY A 252 -15.12 16.86 -16.45
C GLY A 252 -15.14 16.79 -14.93
N ILE A 253 -16.17 17.36 -14.29
CA ILE A 253 -16.37 17.26 -12.83
C ILE A 253 -16.58 15.80 -12.43
N GLY A 254 -17.40 15.06 -13.17
CA GLY A 254 -17.67 13.64 -12.93
C GLY A 254 -16.42 12.77 -13.04
N MET A 255 -15.61 12.97 -14.08
CA MET A 255 -14.36 12.27 -14.26
C MET A 255 -13.35 12.58 -13.15
N LEU A 256 -13.13 13.84 -12.79
CA LEU A 256 -12.25 14.20 -11.68
C LEU A 256 -12.77 13.65 -10.34
N SER A 257 -14.09 13.50 -10.19
CA SER A 257 -14.74 12.83 -9.07
C SER A 257 -14.39 11.35 -9.00
N ALA A 258 -14.52 10.66 -10.13
CA ALA A 258 -14.20 9.25 -10.24
C ALA A 258 -12.71 9.03 -9.93
N GLN A 259 -11.83 9.86 -10.47
CA GLN A 259 -10.38 9.81 -10.19
C GLN A 259 -10.06 9.92 -8.70
N GLY A 260 -10.63 10.92 -8.01
CA GLY A 260 -10.46 11.04 -6.56
C GLY A 260 -10.94 9.81 -5.80
N SER A 261 -12.03 9.17 -6.27
CA SER A 261 -12.51 7.92 -5.67
C SER A 261 -11.61 6.72 -5.98
N HIS A 262 -11.05 6.60 -7.18
CA HIS A 262 -10.16 5.49 -7.53
C HIS A 262 -8.84 5.59 -6.75
N ILE A 263 -8.28 6.79 -6.63
CA ILE A 263 -7.08 7.04 -5.83
C ILE A 263 -7.34 6.74 -4.35
N LYS A 264 -8.50 7.14 -3.82
CA LYS A 264 -8.92 6.79 -2.45
C LYS A 264 -9.02 5.28 -2.25
N LYS A 265 -9.68 4.56 -3.17
CA LYS A 265 -9.81 3.09 -3.12
C LYS A 265 -8.45 2.41 -3.21
N ALA A 266 -7.59 2.82 -4.14
CA ALA A 266 -6.24 2.30 -4.26
C ALA A 266 -5.45 2.47 -2.94
N LYS A 267 -5.59 3.61 -2.27
CA LYS A 267 -4.96 3.82 -0.97
C LYS A 267 -5.59 2.98 0.15
N GLU A 268 -6.87 3.19 0.43
CA GLU A 268 -7.53 2.66 1.63
C GLU A 268 -7.83 1.16 1.53
N ASP A 269 -8.25 0.67 0.37
CA ASP A 269 -8.64 -0.74 0.17
C ASP A 269 -7.48 -1.62 -0.32
N GLY A 270 -6.43 -1.01 -0.84
CA GLY A 270 -5.29 -1.71 -1.43
C GLY A 270 -4.02 -1.47 -0.62
N PHE A 271 -3.43 -0.29 -0.80
CA PHE A 271 -2.10 0.03 -0.32
C PHE A 271 -1.94 -0.09 1.20
N ASP A 272 -2.83 0.53 1.99
CA ASP A 272 -2.75 0.54 3.45
C ASP A 272 -2.84 -0.91 4.01
N SER A 273 -3.69 -1.74 3.41
CA SER A 273 -3.83 -3.17 3.71
C SER A 273 -2.58 -3.98 3.32
N ILE A 274 -2.06 -3.82 2.10
CA ILE A 274 -0.85 -4.52 1.65
C ILE A 274 0.34 -4.21 2.58
N LEU A 275 0.49 -2.95 2.98
CA LEU A 275 1.54 -2.53 3.90
C LEU A 275 1.38 -3.17 5.28
N ALA A 276 0.16 -3.17 5.84
CA ALA A 276 -0.13 -3.79 7.14
C ALA A 276 0.11 -5.31 7.10
N LEU A 277 -0.33 -6.00 6.05
CA LEU A 277 -0.19 -7.44 5.89
C LEU A 277 1.25 -7.86 5.63
N SER A 278 2.02 -7.10 4.86
CA SER A 278 3.45 -7.34 4.69
C SER A 278 4.21 -7.25 6.02
N ARG A 279 3.83 -6.30 6.89
CA ARG A 279 4.40 -6.15 8.24
C ARG A 279 3.98 -7.29 9.15
N ALA A 280 2.69 -7.64 9.15
CA ALA A 280 2.17 -8.78 9.89
C ALA A 280 2.93 -10.05 9.53
N ARG A 281 3.12 -10.31 8.23
CA ARG A 281 3.87 -11.46 7.71
C ARG A 281 5.28 -11.50 8.27
N ALA A 282 6.06 -10.43 8.08
CA ALA A 282 7.44 -10.40 8.54
C ALA A 282 7.57 -10.53 10.07
N ILE A 283 6.69 -9.88 10.84
CA ILE A 283 6.67 -9.96 12.30
C ILE A 283 6.28 -11.37 12.76
N SER A 284 5.30 -12.02 12.11
CA SER A 284 4.95 -13.41 12.41
C SER A 284 6.09 -14.38 12.14
N HIS A 285 6.84 -14.22 11.04
CA HIS A 285 8.04 -15.04 10.80
C HIS A 285 9.12 -14.79 11.85
N SER A 286 9.26 -13.53 12.28
CA SER A 286 10.16 -13.17 13.38
C SER A 286 9.75 -13.78 14.72
N ALA A 287 8.45 -13.90 14.99
CA ALA A 287 7.91 -14.56 16.18
C ALA A 287 8.11 -16.07 16.10
N PHE A 288 7.79 -16.69 14.96
CA PHE A 288 8.02 -18.11 14.72
C PHE A 288 9.49 -18.52 14.84
N ALA A 289 10.41 -17.60 14.55
CA ALA A 289 11.83 -17.77 14.80
C ALA A 289 12.17 -17.78 16.30
N ASP A 290 11.50 -16.96 17.12
CA ASP A 290 11.71 -16.94 18.58
C ASP A 290 11.30 -18.26 19.24
N GLU A 291 10.36 -19.01 18.66
CA GLU A 291 10.04 -20.38 19.08
C GLU A 291 11.23 -21.33 18.91
N ALA A 292 11.91 -21.27 17.76
CA ALA A 292 13.11 -22.06 17.53
C ALA A 292 14.24 -21.63 18.47
N ARG A 293 14.41 -20.32 18.67
CA ARG A 293 15.43 -19.80 19.59
C ARG A 293 15.16 -20.16 21.05
N TYR A 294 13.89 -20.25 21.45
CA TYR A 294 13.49 -20.71 22.77
C TYR A 294 13.98 -22.14 23.06
N LEU A 295 13.87 -23.03 22.07
CA LEU A 295 14.39 -24.40 22.17
C LEU A 295 15.92 -24.46 22.03
N LEU A 296 16.51 -23.57 21.22
CA LEU A 296 17.94 -23.55 20.92
C LEU A 296 18.79 -22.97 22.05
N ASP A 297 18.29 -21.95 22.74
CA ASP A 297 18.98 -21.26 23.82
C ASP A 297 18.08 -21.09 25.06
N PRO A 298 17.96 -22.15 25.89
CA PRO A 298 17.16 -22.11 27.10
C PRO A 298 17.60 -21.04 28.11
N SER A 299 18.85 -20.57 28.04
CA SER A 299 19.36 -19.53 28.95
C SER A 299 18.72 -18.17 28.73
N ARG A 300 18.14 -17.94 27.54
CA ARG A 300 17.43 -16.71 27.16
C ARG A 300 15.94 -16.94 26.91
N ALA A 301 15.39 -18.06 27.40
CA ALA A 301 13.99 -18.47 27.23
C ALA A 301 12.99 -17.33 27.52
N ASP A 302 13.12 -16.66 28.67
CA ASP A 302 12.25 -15.55 29.08
C ASP A 302 12.26 -14.37 28.08
N THR A 303 13.42 -14.09 27.47
CA THR A 303 13.55 -13.02 26.47
C THR A 303 12.81 -13.36 25.20
N TYR A 304 12.87 -14.62 24.76
CA TYR A 304 12.13 -15.07 23.58
C TYR A 304 10.64 -15.15 23.84
N GLU A 305 10.20 -15.53 25.04
CA GLU A 305 8.79 -15.47 25.45
C GLU A 305 8.23 -14.06 25.40
N GLN A 306 8.93 -13.09 26.00
CA GLN A 306 8.51 -11.68 25.96
C GLN A 306 8.48 -11.14 24.53
N THR A 307 9.57 -11.36 23.77
CA THR A 307 9.63 -10.87 22.37
C THR A 307 8.53 -11.51 21.52
N TYR A 308 8.24 -12.80 21.73
CA TYR A 308 7.16 -13.50 21.02
C TYR A 308 5.79 -12.90 21.34
N LEU A 309 5.52 -12.59 22.63
CA LEU A 309 4.28 -11.92 23.03
C LEU A 309 4.14 -10.54 22.38
N ASP A 310 5.18 -9.71 22.44
CA ASP A 310 5.17 -8.35 21.87
C ASP A 310 4.87 -8.38 20.35
N LYS A 311 5.51 -9.32 19.64
CA LYS A 311 5.29 -9.53 18.20
C LYS A 311 3.88 -10.05 17.92
N SER A 312 3.40 -11.03 18.70
CA SER A 312 2.06 -11.59 18.56
C SER A 312 0.96 -10.55 18.82
N GLN A 313 1.17 -9.68 19.81
CA GLN A 313 0.29 -8.55 20.10
C GLN A 313 0.33 -7.47 19.01
N SER A 314 1.48 -7.26 18.36
CA SER A 314 1.56 -6.35 17.21
C SER A 314 0.77 -6.88 16.00
N VAL A 315 0.78 -8.20 15.78
CA VAL A 315 -0.02 -8.87 14.74
C VAL A 315 -1.51 -8.84 15.07
N LEU A 316 -1.87 -9.28 16.26
CA LEU A 316 -3.24 -9.35 16.73
C LEU A 316 -3.28 -9.08 18.24
N PHE A 317 -3.60 -7.84 18.58
CA PHE A 317 -3.69 -7.39 19.96
C PHE A 317 -5.04 -7.77 20.55
N ILE A 318 -5.00 -8.46 21.68
CA ILE A 318 -6.18 -8.82 22.47
C ILE A 318 -6.06 -8.18 23.84
N ASP A 319 -7.05 -7.36 24.20
CA ASP A 319 -7.10 -6.71 25.52
C ASP A 319 -7.08 -7.78 26.64
N PRO A 320 -6.09 -7.76 27.55
CA PRO A 320 -6.03 -8.69 28.68
C PRO A 320 -7.13 -8.42 29.72
N LYS A 321 -7.89 -7.31 29.58
CA LYS A 321 -8.87 -6.80 30.54
C LYS A 321 -8.21 -6.56 31.90
N THR A 322 -8.68 -7.25 32.93
CA THR A 322 -8.15 -7.15 34.30
C THR A 322 -7.06 -8.18 34.59
N GLN A 323 -6.68 -9.01 33.61
CA GLN A 323 -5.64 -10.03 33.76
C GLN A 323 -4.26 -9.43 33.41
N PRO A 324 -3.14 -10.02 33.88
CA PRO A 324 -1.81 -9.61 33.49
C PRO A 324 -1.57 -9.75 31.98
N ALA A 325 -0.84 -8.81 31.37
CA ALA A 325 -0.43 -8.91 29.97
C ALA A 325 0.73 -9.91 29.81
N ASN A 326 0.40 -11.21 29.74
CA ASN A 326 1.36 -12.31 29.58
C ASN A 326 0.87 -13.35 28.55
N LEU A 327 1.75 -14.30 28.20
CA LEU A 327 1.43 -15.34 27.21
C LEU A 327 0.26 -16.24 27.63
N GLU A 328 0.17 -16.62 28.90
CA GLU A 328 -0.95 -17.45 29.39
C GLU A 328 -2.30 -16.76 29.17
N THR A 329 -2.39 -15.48 29.49
CA THR A 329 -3.58 -14.66 29.25
C THR A 329 -3.86 -14.54 27.76
N TYR A 330 -2.84 -14.32 26.94
CA TYR A 330 -3.00 -14.24 25.48
C TYR A 330 -3.54 -15.54 24.89
N TYR A 331 -2.98 -16.70 25.28
CA TYR A 331 -3.45 -18.01 24.86
C TYR A 331 -4.89 -18.31 25.25
N ALA A 332 -5.32 -17.88 26.44
CA ALA A 332 -6.69 -18.09 26.89
C ALA A 332 -7.69 -17.18 26.17
N ARG A 333 -7.30 -15.92 25.92
CA ARG A 333 -8.20 -14.88 25.41
C ARG A 333 -8.37 -14.93 23.89
N LEU A 334 -7.29 -15.19 23.14
CA LEU A 334 -7.31 -15.23 21.67
C LEU A 334 -8.41 -16.15 21.10
N PRO A 335 -8.49 -17.45 21.46
CA PRO A 335 -9.51 -18.34 20.89
C PRO A 335 -10.92 -17.93 21.31
N ALA A 336 -11.10 -17.37 22.51
CA ALA A 336 -12.39 -16.89 22.98
C ALA A 336 -12.89 -15.72 22.12
N VAL A 337 -12.04 -14.73 21.86
CA VAL A 337 -12.39 -13.57 21.02
C VAL A 337 -12.64 -13.98 19.57
N LEU A 338 -11.76 -14.80 18.98
CA LEU A 338 -11.91 -15.22 17.59
C LEU A 338 -13.12 -16.15 17.36
N SER A 339 -13.57 -16.89 18.37
CA SER A 339 -14.73 -17.80 18.24
C SER A 339 -16.07 -17.07 18.12
N THR A 340 -16.16 -15.85 18.63
CA THR A 340 -17.39 -15.04 18.61
C THR A 340 -17.37 -13.94 17.54
N TYR A 341 -16.25 -13.78 16.86
CA TYR A 341 -16.04 -12.70 15.88
C TYR A 341 -16.84 -12.95 14.59
N ASP A 342 -17.71 -12.01 14.23
CA ASP A 342 -18.40 -11.96 12.95
C ASP A 342 -17.83 -10.82 12.08
N PRO A 343 -17.04 -11.11 11.03
CA PRO A 343 -16.41 -10.08 10.21
C PRO A 343 -17.40 -9.19 9.44
N ALA A 344 -18.68 -9.58 9.34
CA ALA A 344 -19.71 -8.75 8.72
C ALA A 344 -20.31 -7.70 9.66
N ARG A 345 -20.21 -7.92 10.98
CA ARG A 345 -20.89 -7.10 12.00
C ARG A 345 -19.93 -6.42 12.96
N ASP A 346 -18.84 -7.08 13.29
CA ASP A 346 -17.92 -6.68 14.33
C ASP A 346 -16.81 -5.80 13.76
N ARG A 347 -16.58 -4.66 14.41
CA ARG A 347 -15.50 -3.71 14.11
C ARG A 347 -14.80 -3.32 15.40
N GLY A 348 -13.48 -3.14 15.34
CA GLY A 348 -12.68 -2.75 16.51
C GLY A 348 -12.70 -3.74 17.69
N VAL A 349 -12.99 -5.03 17.46
CA VAL A 349 -13.00 -6.06 18.52
C VAL A 349 -11.59 -6.38 19.03
N PHE A 350 -10.60 -6.28 18.14
CA PHE A 350 -9.19 -6.50 18.42
C PHE A 350 -8.36 -5.48 17.63
N LEU A 351 -7.12 -5.23 18.08
CA LEU A 351 -6.21 -4.26 17.46
C LEU A 351 -5.01 -4.99 16.83
N GLY A 352 -3.97 -4.25 16.46
CA GLY A 352 -2.83 -4.78 15.71
C GLY A 352 -3.10 -4.82 14.20
N PHE A 353 -2.16 -5.36 13.42
CA PHE A 353 -2.29 -5.38 11.95
C PHE A 353 -3.57 -6.09 11.48
N PHE A 354 -3.97 -7.17 12.14
CA PHE A 354 -5.21 -7.87 11.82
C PHE A 354 -6.46 -7.15 12.30
N GLY A 355 -6.37 -6.34 13.37
CA GLY A 355 -7.47 -5.46 13.78
C GLY A 355 -7.71 -4.36 12.75
N GLU A 356 -6.63 -3.73 12.28
CA GLU A 356 -6.73 -2.74 11.20
C GLU A 356 -7.31 -3.35 9.91
N GLU A 357 -6.90 -4.57 9.56
CA GLU A 357 -7.42 -5.25 8.38
C GLU A 357 -8.89 -5.67 8.56
N ALA A 358 -9.25 -6.16 9.74
CA ALA A 358 -10.63 -6.48 10.09
C ALA A 358 -11.59 -5.30 9.94
N ASP A 359 -11.11 -4.06 10.04
CA ASP A 359 -11.90 -2.86 9.81
C ASP A 359 -11.97 -2.43 8.33
N ARG A 360 -11.04 -2.92 7.48
CA ARG A 360 -10.91 -2.53 6.06
C ARG A 360 -11.51 -3.55 5.09
N VAL A 361 -11.51 -4.84 5.43
CA VAL A 361 -11.99 -5.90 4.53
C VAL A 361 -13.41 -5.66 4.02
N ARG A 362 -13.61 -5.91 2.73
CA ARG A 362 -14.91 -5.86 2.07
C ARG A 362 -15.56 -7.25 1.98
N PRO A 363 -16.90 -7.33 1.92
CA PRO A 363 -17.59 -8.60 1.70
C PRO A 363 -17.11 -9.31 0.42
N GLY A 364 -16.93 -10.63 0.50
CA GLY A 364 -16.44 -11.45 -0.61
C GLY A 364 -15.08 -12.09 -0.30
N VAL A 365 -14.17 -12.04 -1.27
CA VAL A 365 -12.88 -12.75 -1.22
C VAL A 365 -11.99 -12.23 -0.09
N GLU A 366 -11.91 -10.91 0.12
CA GLU A 366 -11.12 -10.28 1.19
C GLU A 366 -11.55 -10.78 2.57
N MET A 367 -12.85 -10.70 2.86
CA MET A 367 -13.42 -11.18 4.13
C MET A 367 -13.19 -12.68 4.36
N SER A 368 -13.38 -13.52 3.33
CA SER A 368 -13.13 -14.96 3.44
C SER A 368 -11.65 -15.30 3.66
N ALA A 369 -10.75 -14.54 3.02
CA ALA A 369 -9.31 -14.68 3.20
C ALA A 369 -8.87 -14.24 4.60
N LEU A 370 -9.45 -13.17 5.16
CA LEU A 370 -9.18 -12.75 6.54
C LEU A 370 -9.61 -13.81 7.54
N VAL A 371 -10.83 -14.35 7.43
CA VAL A 371 -11.30 -15.42 8.33
C VAL A 371 -10.39 -16.64 8.27
N SER A 372 -9.96 -17.03 7.07
CA SER A 372 -9.01 -18.13 6.88
C SER A 372 -7.67 -17.84 7.54
N THR A 373 -7.17 -16.60 7.41
CA THR A 373 -5.91 -16.14 8.01
C THR A 373 -5.98 -16.14 9.54
N LEU A 374 -7.05 -15.60 10.13
CA LEU A 374 -7.26 -15.60 11.59
C LEU A 374 -7.38 -17.03 12.14
N GLY A 375 -8.07 -17.91 11.42
CA GLY A 375 -8.19 -19.33 11.78
C GLY A 375 -6.85 -20.06 11.76
N ALA A 376 -6.02 -19.81 10.74
CA ALA A 376 -4.68 -20.38 10.65
C ALA A 376 -3.72 -19.78 11.69
N TYR A 377 -3.79 -18.46 11.93
CA TYR A 377 -3.00 -17.80 12.97
C TYR A 377 -3.30 -18.36 14.37
N ARG A 378 -4.58 -18.63 14.67
CA ARG A 378 -4.95 -19.28 15.93
C ARG A 378 -4.23 -20.62 16.11
N LYS A 379 -4.07 -21.42 15.05
CA LYS A 379 -3.35 -22.70 15.13
C LYS A 379 -1.88 -22.50 15.46
N VAL A 380 -1.22 -21.53 14.84
CA VAL A 380 0.17 -21.16 15.16
C VAL A 380 0.33 -20.83 16.64
N ILE A 381 -0.58 -20.01 17.20
CA ILE A 381 -0.57 -19.68 18.62
C ILE A 381 -0.83 -20.91 19.51
N ASP A 382 -1.75 -21.79 19.12
CA ASP A 382 -2.03 -23.04 19.82
C ASP A 382 -0.81 -24.00 19.82
N ASP A 383 -0.04 -24.03 18.72
CA ASP A 383 1.18 -24.83 18.58
C ASP A 383 2.32 -24.30 19.45
N ASP A 384 2.55 -22.98 19.50
CA ASP A 384 3.54 -22.38 20.40
C ASP A 384 3.22 -22.68 21.88
N ARG A 385 1.96 -22.52 22.29
CA ARG A 385 1.52 -22.90 23.65
C ARG A 385 1.86 -24.36 23.95
N ARG A 386 1.56 -25.29 23.04
CA ARG A 386 1.82 -26.72 23.23
C ARG A 386 3.32 -27.01 23.27
N MET A 387 4.11 -26.37 22.42
CA MET A 387 5.56 -26.51 22.37
C MET A 387 6.18 -26.08 23.72
N ARG A 388 5.83 -24.89 24.22
CA ARG A 388 6.35 -24.39 25.50
C ARG A 388 5.92 -25.25 26.68
N ALA A 389 4.67 -25.73 26.67
CA ALA A 389 4.18 -26.65 27.72
C ALA A 389 4.95 -27.99 27.73
N LEU A 390 5.32 -28.52 26.56
CA LEU A 390 6.16 -29.73 26.46
C LEU A 390 7.59 -29.45 26.94
N ALA A 391 8.19 -28.33 26.54
CA ALA A 391 9.54 -27.95 26.94
C ALA A 391 9.66 -27.77 28.46
N THR A 392 8.76 -26.97 29.06
CA THR A 392 8.72 -26.73 30.51
C THR A 392 8.26 -27.95 31.32
N GLY A 393 7.46 -28.83 30.72
CA GLY A 393 7.03 -30.10 31.30
C GLY A 393 8.08 -31.21 31.29
N GLY A 394 9.35 -30.92 30.94
CA GLY A 394 10.43 -31.89 30.92
C GLY A 394 10.40 -32.86 29.73
N LYS A 395 9.75 -32.47 28.62
CA LYS A 395 9.61 -33.27 27.39
C LYS A 395 10.21 -32.53 26.18
N PRO A 396 11.51 -32.19 26.19
CA PRO A 396 12.15 -31.40 25.13
C PRO A 396 12.10 -32.10 23.76
N ASP A 397 12.21 -33.43 23.71
CA ASP A 397 12.13 -34.18 22.45
C ASP A 397 10.73 -34.10 21.81
N GLU A 398 9.66 -34.13 22.62
CA GLU A 398 8.29 -33.94 22.13
C GLU A 398 8.06 -32.50 21.65
N ALA A 399 8.60 -31.51 22.36
CA ALA A 399 8.55 -30.10 21.97
C ALA A 399 9.26 -29.87 20.64
N LEU A 400 10.46 -30.45 20.48
CA LEU A 400 11.24 -30.37 19.26
C LEU A 400 10.53 -31.05 18.09
N LYS A 401 9.95 -32.23 18.31
CA LYS A 401 9.17 -32.94 17.28
C LYS A 401 7.94 -32.14 16.84
N LEU A 402 7.23 -31.50 17.77
CA LEU A 402 6.11 -30.63 17.45
C LEU A 402 6.57 -29.41 16.63
N ARG A 403 7.67 -28.78 17.03
CA ARG A 403 8.19 -27.57 16.36
C ARG A 403 8.77 -27.85 14.98
N MET A 404 9.37 -29.02 14.77
CA MET A 404 10.04 -29.37 13.51
C MET A 404 9.14 -30.18 12.56
N GLY A 405 7.99 -30.69 13.01
CA GLY A 405 7.14 -31.59 12.24
C GLY A 405 6.71 -31.05 10.85
N ARG A 406 6.87 -31.89 9.81
CA ARG A 406 6.62 -31.55 8.38
C ARG A 406 5.15 -31.69 7.97
N ASP A 407 4.53 -32.82 8.29
CA ASP A 407 3.15 -33.14 7.85
C ASP A 407 2.11 -32.87 8.94
N THR A 408 2.59 -32.66 10.16
CA THR A 408 1.83 -32.34 11.36
C THR A 408 2.70 -31.46 12.26
N GLY A 409 2.15 -30.40 12.83
CA GLY A 409 2.85 -29.52 13.79
C GLY A 409 3.19 -28.14 13.24
N ALA A 410 4.10 -27.46 13.92
CA ALA A 410 4.21 -26.00 13.87
C ALA A 410 4.69 -25.45 12.51
N ILE A 411 5.67 -26.09 11.85
CA ILE A 411 6.12 -25.64 10.51
C ILE A 411 4.99 -25.73 9.49
N LYS A 412 4.22 -26.81 9.50
CA LYS A 412 3.09 -26.97 8.59
C LYS A 412 2.00 -25.91 8.86
N ASP A 413 1.57 -25.79 10.11
CA ASP A 413 0.47 -24.87 10.44
C ASP A 413 0.90 -23.41 10.24
N PHE A 414 2.20 -23.12 10.38
CA PHE A 414 2.76 -21.83 10.02
C PHE A 414 2.84 -21.60 8.50
N ASP A 415 3.23 -22.60 7.70
CA ASP A 415 3.20 -22.51 6.23
C ASP A 415 1.76 -22.34 5.70
N ASP A 416 0.77 -23.00 6.33
CA ASP A 416 -0.66 -22.84 6.03
C ASP A 416 -1.13 -21.41 6.37
N TYR A 417 -0.68 -20.85 7.51
CA TYR A 417 -0.93 -19.45 7.90
C TYR A 417 -0.30 -18.46 6.91
N ASP A 418 0.98 -18.65 6.55
CA ASP A 418 1.68 -17.79 5.59
C ASP A 418 0.96 -17.79 4.23
N THR A 419 0.48 -18.97 3.80
CA THR A 419 -0.32 -19.12 2.57
C THR A 419 -1.66 -18.39 2.66
N ALA A 420 -2.36 -18.48 3.78
CA ALA A 420 -3.62 -17.77 3.99
C ALA A 420 -3.41 -16.24 3.98
N LEU A 421 -2.36 -15.78 4.65
CA LEU A 421 -1.98 -14.37 4.68
C LEU A 421 -1.57 -13.84 3.30
N MET A 422 -0.84 -14.62 2.50
CA MET A 422 -0.52 -14.28 1.12
C MET A 422 -1.78 -14.14 0.25
N ARG A 423 -2.74 -15.06 0.38
CA ARG A 423 -4.02 -14.96 -0.37
C ARG A 423 -4.82 -13.72 0.02
N LEU A 424 -4.80 -13.34 1.29
CA LEU A 424 -5.41 -12.09 1.74
C LEU A 424 -4.69 -10.89 1.10
N ASN A 425 -3.36 -10.86 1.13
CA ASN A 425 -2.57 -9.81 0.49
C ASN A 425 -2.83 -9.74 -1.03
N GLU A 426 -2.94 -10.87 -1.72
CA GLU A 426 -3.29 -10.96 -3.15
C GLU A 426 -4.70 -10.41 -3.45
N ALA A 427 -5.66 -10.58 -2.54
CA ALA A 427 -7.00 -10.00 -2.69
C ALA A 427 -6.94 -8.46 -2.70
N HIS A 428 -6.17 -7.85 -1.78
CA HIS A 428 -5.94 -6.41 -1.73
C HIS A 428 -5.10 -5.90 -2.89
N GLN A 429 -4.08 -6.65 -3.31
CA GLN A 429 -3.30 -6.32 -4.52
C GLN A 429 -4.20 -6.30 -5.75
N GLY A 430 -5.08 -7.28 -5.91
CA GLY A 430 -6.05 -7.28 -7.01
C GLY A 430 -7.02 -6.10 -6.95
N ALA A 431 -7.42 -5.66 -5.75
CA ALA A 431 -8.25 -4.46 -5.59
C ALA A 431 -7.49 -3.17 -5.95
N PHE A 432 -6.22 -3.06 -5.53
CA PHE A 432 -5.31 -1.98 -5.90
C PHE A 432 -5.12 -1.89 -7.41
N ASP A 433 -4.73 -2.99 -8.05
CA ASP A 433 -4.44 -3.04 -9.49
C ASP A 433 -5.67 -2.68 -10.33
N ARG A 434 -6.86 -3.16 -9.92
CA ARG A 434 -8.14 -2.76 -10.55
C ARG A 434 -8.40 -1.27 -10.40
N ALA A 435 -8.20 -0.71 -9.20
CA ALA A 435 -8.42 0.71 -8.96
C ALA A 435 -7.48 1.60 -9.80
N ILE A 436 -6.21 1.21 -9.93
CA ILE A 436 -5.24 1.90 -10.80
C ILE A 436 -5.63 1.75 -12.28
N LYS A 437 -5.97 0.54 -12.72
CA LYS A 437 -6.40 0.29 -14.11
C LYS A 437 -7.65 1.08 -14.50
N ASP A 438 -8.64 1.15 -13.61
CA ASP A 438 -9.85 1.94 -13.83
C ASP A 438 -9.53 3.44 -13.89
N ALA A 439 -8.59 3.90 -13.05
CA ALA A 439 -8.10 5.27 -13.07
C ALA A 439 -7.41 5.61 -14.40
N ASP A 440 -6.49 4.76 -14.87
CA ASP A 440 -5.81 4.93 -16.17
C ASP A 440 -6.79 4.90 -17.35
N GLY A 441 -7.69 3.92 -17.37
CA GLY A 441 -8.72 3.79 -18.40
C GLY A 441 -9.60 5.03 -18.48
N GLY A 442 -10.01 5.56 -17.32
CA GLY A 442 -10.79 6.79 -17.20
C GLY A 442 -10.07 8.06 -17.70
N LEU A 443 -8.73 8.04 -17.82
CA LEU A 443 -7.91 9.17 -18.28
C LEU A 443 -7.57 9.13 -19.78
N SER A 444 -7.70 7.97 -20.43
CA SER A 444 -7.23 7.73 -21.81
C SER A 444 -7.81 8.70 -22.86
N GLY A 445 -9.12 8.94 -22.87
CA GLY A 445 -9.79 9.84 -23.83
C GLY A 445 -9.61 11.35 -23.55
N TRP A 446 -9.07 11.71 -22.39
CA TRP A 446 -9.05 13.10 -21.90
C TRP A 446 -7.91 13.95 -22.47
N THR A 447 -7.03 13.38 -23.30
CA THR A 447 -6.12 14.19 -24.13
C THR A 447 -6.84 14.92 -25.25
N VAL A 448 -7.88 14.30 -25.83
CA VAL A 448 -8.53 14.79 -27.05
C VAL A 448 -9.85 15.50 -26.74
N ILE A 449 -10.65 14.98 -25.80
CA ILE A 449 -12.00 15.48 -25.50
C ILE A 449 -12.02 16.98 -25.13
N PRO A 450 -11.17 17.50 -24.21
CA PRO A 450 -11.18 18.92 -23.87
C PRO A 450 -10.86 19.84 -25.06
N VAL A 451 -9.85 19.46 -25.85
CA VAL A 451 -9.39 20.24 -27.00
C VAL A 451 -10.45 20.26 -28.09
N ALA A 452 -11.00 19.08 -28.45
CA ALA A 452 -12.06 18.95 -29.43
C ALA A 452 -13.33 19.72 -29.00
N GLY A 453 -13.73 19.57 -27.73
CA GLY A 453 -14.85 20.29 -27.14
C GLY A 453 -14.67 21.80 -27.20
N ALA A 454 -13.48 22.30 -26.83
CA ALA A 454 -13.17 23.73 -26.90
C ALA A 454 -13.20 24.26 -28.35
N VAL A 455 -12.67 23.50 -29.32
CA VAL A 455 -12.74 23.88 -30.74
C VAL A 455 -14.20 23.97 -31.20
N VAL A 456 -15.04 22.98 -30.86
CA VAL A 456 -16.47 22.99 -31.20
C VAL A 456 -17.18 24.19 -30.58
N ILE A 457 -16.96 24.47 -29.28
CA ILE A 457 -17.56 25.61 -28.58
C ILE A 457 -17.11 26.92 -29.24
N ALA A 458 -15.82 27.08 -29.56
CA ALA A 458 -15.28 28.27 -30.21
C ALA A 458 -15.94 28.52 -31.59
N VAL A 459 -16.06 27.46 -32.40
CA VAL A 459 -16.72 27.53 -33.71
C VAL A 459 -18.20 27.94 -33.57
N LEU A 460 -18.91 27.38 -32.59
CA LEU A 460 -20.33 27.71 -32.34
C LEU A 460 -20.51 29.15 -31.84
N ILE A 461 -19.61 29.65 -30.99
CA ILE A 461 -19.60 31.06 -30.55
C ILE A 461 -19.43 31.99 -31.75
N LEU A 462 -18.45 31.71 -32.61
CA LEU A 462 -18.18 32.51 -33.81
C LEU A 462 -19.34 32.44 -34.82
N ALA A 463 -19.90 31.26 -35.05
CA ALA A 463 -21.05 31.05 -35.93
C ALA A 463 -22.30 31.77 -35.42
N GLY A 464 -22.54 31.76 -34.10
CA GLY A 464 -23.65 32.47 -33.48
C GLY A 464 -23.55 33.99 -33.60
N ALA A 465 -22.35 34.56 -33.61
CA ALA A 465 -22.13 36.00 -33.72
C ALA A 465 -22.15 36.53 -35.17
N ARG A 466 -21.80 35.68 -36.15
CA ARG A 466 -21.59 36.07 -37.56
C ARG A 466 -22.80 36.71 -38.24
N PRO A 467 -24.04 36.18 -38.14
CA PRO A 467 -25.21 36.78 -38.80
C PRO A 467 -25.49 38.21 -38.33
N ARG A 468 -25.29 38.48 -37.03
CA ARG A 468 -25.55 39.80 -36.45
C ARG A 468 -24.45 40.81 -36.70
N LEU A 469 -23.21 40.38 -36.81
CA LEU A 469 -22.12 41.25 -37.24
C LEU A 469 -22.18 41.60 -38.73
N ALA A 470 -22.85 40.76 -39.54
CA ALA A 470 -23.07 41.02 -40.97
C ALA A 470 -24.17 42.06 -41.22
N GLU A 471 -25.12 42.24 -40.30
CA GLU A 471 -26.18 43.28 -40.38
C GLU A 471 -25.64 44.72 -40.21
N PHE A 472 -24.39 44.90 -39.77
CA PHE A 472 -23.73 46.20 -39.56
C PHE A 472 -22.50 46.42 -40.46
N ARG A 473 -22.37 45.63 -41.54
CA ARG A 473 -21.43 45.87 -42.65
C ARG A 473 -22.17 46.56 -43.77
#